data_AF-A0AAW6XL44-F1
#
_entry.id   AF-A0AAW6XL44-F1
#
_cell.length_a   1.000
_cell.length_b   1.000
_cell.length_c   1.000
_cell.angle_alpha   90.00
_cell.angle_beta   90.00
_cell.angle_gamma   90.00
#
_symmetry.space_group_name_H-M   'P 1'
#
loop_
_entity.id
_entity.type
_entity.pdbx_description
1 polymer ?
#
loop_
_entity_poly.entity_id
_entity_poly.type
_entity_poly.pdbx_seq_one_letter_code
_entity_poly.pdbx_strand_id
1 'polypeptide(L)'
;MARKKVMSEQECLNRKGVGSSLSGVMDDRLRSVRQLRSTRGEDKFHRENKKAIDSYQAKRNQSKREYQRLVSSGKVRPPSNAEKAWKTAHGLSENRAVQAARRVLAKHGVDWKTGKRIGTASGRGLWPTFHKGSTGSRGG
;
A
#
# COMPACT_ATOMS: atom_id res chain seq x y z
N MET A 1 23.09 -12.35 -13.53
CA MET A 1 22.26 -11.12 -13.50
C MET A 1 21.94 -10.75 -12.06
N ALA A 2 22.31 -9.56 -11.59
CA ALA A 2 21.99 -9.13 -10.22
C ALA A 2 20.47 -9.00 -10.03
N ARG A 3 19.92 -9.55 -8.94
CA ARG A 3 18.50 -9.42 -8.59
C ARG A 3 18.16 -7.93 -8.42
N LYS A 4 17.26 -7.40 -9.26
CA LYS A 4 16.74 -6.04 -9.11
C LYS A 4 15.97 -5.92 -7.80
N LYS A 5 16.22 -4.86 -7.04
CA LYS A 5 15.51 -4.62 -5.77
C LYS A 5 14.05 -4.24 -6.05
N VAL A 6 13.10 -5.03 -5.55
CA VAL A 6 11.68 -4.67 -5.62
C VAL A 6 11.34 -3.81 -4.41
N MET A 7 10.93 -2.57 -4.65
CA MET A 7 10.61 -1.61 -3.58
C MET A 7 9.61 -0.58 -4.09
N SER A 8 8.55 -0.35 -3.32
CA SER A 8 7.59 0.72 -3.60
C SER A 8 8.16 2.10 -3.25
N GLU A 9 7.65 3.15 -3.90
CA GLU A 9 7.96 4.54 -3.53
C GLU A 9 7.67 4.78 -2.05
N GLN A 10 6.50 4.32 -1.57
CA GLN A 10 6.09 4.50 -0.18
C GLN A 10 7.05 3.83 0.81
N GLU A 11 7.55 2.62 0.53
CA GLU A 11 8.56 1.98 1.38
C GLU A 11 9.88 2.77 1.39
N CYS A 12 10.26 3.36 0.26
CA CYS A 12 11.44 4.22 0.18
C CYS A 12 11.27 5.48 1.04
N LEU A 13 10.11 6.14 0.94
CA LEU A 13 9.77 7.31 1.73
C LEU A 13 9.69 6.98 3.24
N ASN A 14 9.08 5.85 3.60
CA ASN A 14 8.98 5.38 4.98
C ASN A 14 10.37 5.16 5.60
N ARG A 15 11.29 4.51 4.89
CA ARG A 15 12.68 4.29 5.37
C ARG A 15 13.44 5.58 5.62
N LYS A 16 13.06 6.67 4.94
CA LYS A 16 13.67 8.00 5.07
C LYS A 16 12.94 8.90 6.06
N GLY A 17 11.92 8.40 6.75
CA GLY A 17 11.11 9.18 7.71
C GLY A 17 10.17 10.21 7.05
N VAL A 18 10.04 10.20 5.72
CA VAL A 18 9.16 11.09 4.94
C VAL A 18 7.96 10.35 4.33
N GLY A 19 7.54 9.29 5.02
CA GLY A 19 6.44 8.42 4.61
C GLY A 19 5.08 9.12 4.62
N SER A 20 4.84 9.97 5.63
CA SER A 20 3.60 10.74 5.72
C SER A 20 3.50 11.76 4.57
N SER A 21 2.27 12.11 4.21
CA SER A 21 2.00 13.23 3.30
C SER A 21 2.25 14.58 3.98
N LEU A 22 2.06 14.62 5.30
CA LEU A 22 2.13 15.83 6.13
C LEU A 22 3.29 15.72 7.13
N SER A 23 3.83 16.87 7.53
CA SER A 23 4.77 16.91 8.64
C SER A 23 4.01 16.70 9.96
N GLY A 24 4.55 15.86 10.86
CA GLY A 24 3.97 15.66 12.21
C GLY A 24 4.15 16.86 13.15
N VAL A 25 4.70 17.98 12.65
CA VAL A 25 5.08 19.14 13.46
C VAL A 25 3.86 19.85 14.04
N MET A 26 2.69 19.78 13.37
CA MET A 26 1.46 20.36 13.91
C MET A 26 0.88 19.53 15.06
N ASP A 27 0.99 18.19 14.97
CA ASP A 27 0.47 17.28 15.98
C ASP A 27 1.16 17.49 17.34
N ASP A 28 2.48 17.70 17.32
CA ASP A 28 3.28 17.94 18.54
C ASP A 28 3.09 19.36 19.11
N ARG A 29 2.90 20.36 18.25
CA ARG A 29 2.92 21.77 18.67
C ARG A 29 1.56 22.30 19.13
N LEU A 30 0.44 21.77 18.68
CA LEU A 30 -0.88 22.27 19.11
C LEU A 30 -1.19 21.95 20.58
N ARG A 31 -0.53 20.95 21.17
CA ARG A 31 -0.82 20.49 22.54
C ARG A 31 -0.21 21.36 23.65
N SER A 32 0.70 22.30 23.36
CA SER A 32 1.57 22.93 24.38
C SER A 32 1.92 24.41 24.18
N VAL A 33 1.27 25.15 23.27
CA VAL A 33 1.83 26.46 22.87
C VAL A 33 1.19 27.65 23.57
N ARG A 34 1.87 28.10 24.63
CA ARG A 34 1.67 29.41 25.30
C ARG A 34 1.80 30.61 24.35
N GLN A 35 2.46 30.44 23.19
CA GLN A 35 2.74 31.51 22.22
C GLN A 35 1.50 31.99 21.45
N LEU A 36 0.41 31.21 21.40
CA LEU A 36 -0.85 31.61 20.75
C LEU A 36 -1.65 32.66 21.54
N ARG A 37 -1.17 33.06 22.72
CA ARG A 37 -1.86 34.07 23.57
C ARG A 37 -1.59 35.51 23.14
N SER A 38 -0.73 35.73 22.16
CA SER A 38 -0.32 37.07 21.69
C SER A 38 -0.12 37.04 20.18
N THR A 39 -0.46 38.13 19.49
CA THR A 39 -0.29 38.26 18.02
C THR A 39 1.15 37.99 17.57
N ARG A 40 2.14 38.57 18.27
CA ARG A 40 3.56 38.32 17.97
C ARG A 40 3.98 36.85 18.13
N GLY A 41 3.42 36.17 19.13
CA GLY A 41 3.69 34.76 19.37
C GLY A 41 3.01 33.84 18.36
N GLU A 42 1.80 34.22 17.91
CA GLU A 42 1.09 33.58 16.81
C GLU A 42 1.86 33.70 15.48
N ASP A 43 2.33 34.90 15.14
CA ASP A 43 3.16 35.13 13.95
C ASP A 43 4.44 34.28 13.97
N LYS A 44 5.12 34.24 15.12
CA LYS A 44 6.32 33.42 15.29
C LYS A 44 6.00 31.93 15.13
N PHE A 45 4.91 31.48 15.73
CA PHE A 45 4.42 30.11 15.63
C PHE A 45 4.16 29.74 14.17
N HIS A 46 3.37 30.51 13.43
CA HIS A 46 3.09 30.25 12.02
C HIS A 46 4.35 30.27 11.16
N ARG A 47 5.27 31.21 11.40
CA ARG A 47 6.54 31.27 10.66
C ARG A 47 7.40 30.03 10.86
N GLU A 48 7.54 29.55 12.10
CA GLU A 48 8.30 28.34 12.39
C GLU A 48 7.62 27.08 11.83
N ASN A 49 6.30 26.99 11.97
CA ASN A 49 5.51 25.89 11.44
C ASN A 49 5.61 25.80 9.92
N LYS A 50 5.49 26.94 9.23
CA LYS A 50 5.68 27.03 7.79
C LYS A 50 7.07 26.54 7.39
N LYS A 51 8.13 27.04 8.05
CA LYS A 51 9.50 26.56 7.80
C LYS A 51 9.65 25.05 7.97
N ALA A 52 9.04 24.49 9.02
CA ALA A 52 9.11 23.06 9.29
C ALA A 52 8.36 22.24 8.24
N ILE A 53 7.16 22.67 7.84
CA ILE A 53 6.38 22.07 6.74
C ILE A 53 7.17 22.12 5.43
N ASP A 54 7.70 23.29 5.06
CA ASP A 54 8.46 23.48 3.82
C ASP A 54 9.71 22.59 3.81
N SER A 55 10.43 22.51 4.93
CA SER A 55 11.61 21.64 5.07
C SER A 55 11.27 20.15 4.91
N TYR A 56 10.12 19.71 5.45
CA TYR A 56 9.64 18.34 5.33
C TYR A 56 9.27 18.02 3.88
N GLN A 57 8.52 18.91 3.23
CA GLN A 57 8.14 18.77 1.83
C GLN A 57 9.36 18.72 0.92
N ALA A 58 10.39 19.55 1.17
CA ALA A 58 11.65 19.52 0.43
C ALA A 58 12.35 18.15 0.55
N LYS A 59 12.51 17.63 1.77
CA LYS A 59 13.10 16.29 2.03
C LYS A 59 12.30 15.18 1.35
N ARG A 60 10.97 15.26 1.40
CA ARG A 60 10.08 14.30 0.73
C ARG A 60 10.26 14.34 -0.78
N ASN A 61 10.26 15.52 -1.38
CA ASN A 61 10.45 15.70 -2.82
C ASN A 61 11.83 15.22 -3.28
N GLN A 62 12.89 15.48 -2.52
CA GLN A 62 14.21 14.94 -2.78
C GLN A 62 14.20 13.41 -2.77
N SER A 63 13.57 12.80 -1.78
CA SER A 63 13.45 11.34 -1.65
C SER A 63 12.69 10.72 -2.82
N LYS A 64 11.62 11.37 -3.31
CA LYS A 64 10.88 10.96 -4.50
C LYS A 64 11.75 11.01 -5.76
N ARG A 65 12.48 12.11 -5.97
CA ARG A 65 13.40 12.27 -7.11
C ARG A 65 14.47 11.19 -7.09
N GLU A 66 15.01 10.87 -5.91
CA GLU A 66 15.99 9.80 -5.78
C GLU A 66 15.40 8.43 -6.12
N TYR A 67 14.18 8.13 -5.66
CA TYR A 67 13.48 6.90 -6.03
C TYR A 67 13.29 6.80 -7.56
N GLN A 68 12.85 7.88 -8.20
CA GLN A 68 12.70 7.93 -9.66
C GLN A 68 14.03 7.72 -10.39
N ARG A 69 15.14 8.27 -9.89
CA ARG A 69 16.49 8.00 -10.41
C ARG A 69 16.87 6.52 -10.24
N LEU A 70 16.55 5.90 -9.10
CA LEU A 70 16.81 4.48 -8.87
C LEU A 70 15.96 3.58 -9.77
N VAL A 71 14.74 3.99 -10.10
CA VAL A 71 13.87 3.27 -11.04
C VAL A 71 14.36 3.42 -12.48
N SER A 72 14.67 4.64 -12.91
CA SER A 72 15.19 4.91 -14.27
C SER A 72 16.55 4.22 -14.54
N SER A 73 17.43 4.16 -13.54
CA SER A 73 18.69 3.40 -13.62
C SER A 73 18.53 1.88 -13.57
N GLY A 74 17.29 1.37 -13.39
CA GLY A 74 17.00 -0.06 -13.35
C GLY A 74 17.47 -0.78 -12.07
N LYS A 75 18.02 -0.05 -11.09
CA LYS A 75 18.45 -0.59 -9.78
C LYS A 75 17.26 -1.02 -8.91
N VAL A 76 16.16 -0.27 -9.00
CA VAL A 76 14.91 -0.54 -8.28
C VAL A 76 13.77 -0.74 -9.28
N ARG A 77 12.88 -1.70 -9.01
CA ARG A 77 11.62 -1.87 -9.76
C ARG A 77 10.44 -1.69 -8.81
N PRO A 78 9.38 -0.95 -9.20
CA PRO A 78 8.14 -0.92 -8.44
C PRO A 78 7.50 -2.32 -8.38
N PRO A 79 6.87 -2.69 -7.24
CA PRO A 79 6.22 -3.98 -7.11
C PRO A 79 5.02 -4.09 -8.06
N SER A 80 4.85 -5.26 -8.66
CA SER A 80 3.69 -5.60 -9.49
C SER A 80 2.43 -5.75 -8.63
N ASN A 81 1.26 -5.74 -9.25
CA ASN A 81 0.00 -5.95 -8.54
C ASN A 81 -0.04 -7.33 -7.84
N ALA A 82 0.56 -8.35 -8.45
CA ALA A 82 0.69 -9.68 -7.83
C ALA A 82 1.61 -9.66 -6.61
N GLU A 83 2.75 -8.96 -6.67
CA GLU A 83 3.67 -8.82 -5.54
C GLU A 83 3.04 -8.03 -4.38
N LYS A 84 2.28 -6.98 -4.70
CA LYS A 84 1.50 -6.22 -3.72
C LYS A 84 0.45 -7.10 -3.05
N ALA A 85 -0.35 -7.82 -3.84
CA ALA A 85 -1.38 -8.72 -3.33
C ALA A 85 -0.76 -9.85 -2.50
N TRP A 86 0.37 -10.41 -2.93
CA TRP A 86 1.09 -11.44 -2.17
C TRP A 86 1.56 -10.92 -0.82
N LYS A 87 2.13 -9.72 -0.76
CA LYS A 87 2.50 -9.05 0.50
C LYS A 87 1.27 -8.84 1.41
N THR A 88 0.16 -8.38 0.85
CA THR A 88 -1.09 -8.17 1.61
C THR A 88 -1.69 -9.49 2.09
N ALA A 89 -1.61 -10.57 1.33
CA ALA A 89 -2.21 -11.86 1.67
C ALA A 89 -1.62 -12.52 2.94
N HIS A 90 -0.43 -12.11 3.34
CA HIS A 90 0.26 -12.56 4.57
C HIS A 90 -0.20 -11.83 5.84
N GLY A 91 -1.16 -10.91 5.75
CA GLY A 91 -1.78 -10.30 6.93
C GLY A 91 -2.75 -11.23 7.67
N LEU A 92 -3.40 -10.68 8.71
CA LEU A 92 -4.41 -11.36 9.51
C LEU A 92 -5.62 -11.78 8.64
N SER A 93 -6.12 -13.01 8.85
CA SER A 93 -7.25 -13.58 8.08
C SER A 93 -8.52 -12.76 8.15
N GLU A 94 -8.75 -12.08 9.27
CA GLU A 94 -9.97 -11.30 9.53
C GLU A 94 -10.03 -10.00 8.72
N ASN A 95 -8.90 -9.54 8.19
CA ASN A 95 -8.87 -8.30 7.44
C ASN A 95 -9.43 -8.52 6.02
N ARG A 96 -10.48 -7.76 5.67
CA ARG A 96 -11.12 -7.79 4.34
C ARG A 96 -10.13 -7.59 3.20
N ALA A 97 -9.12 -6.74 3.37
CA ALA A 97 -8.09 -6.53 2.35
C ALA A 97 -7.22 -7.77 2.12
N VAL A 98 -6.92 -8.52 3.18
CA VAL A 98 -6.17 -9.77 3.14
C VAL A 98 -6.98 -10.85 2.41
N GLN A 99 -8.28 -10.97 2.73
CA GLN A 99 -9.18 -11.89 2.06
C GLN A 99 -9.32 -11.57 0.56
N ALA A 100 -9.47 -10.28 0.21
CA ALA A 100 -9.53 -9.83 -1.18
C ALA A 100 -8.23 -10.16 -1.93
N ALA A 101 -7.07 -9.90 -1.32
CA ALA A 101 -5.77 -10.22 -1.91
C ALA A 101 -5.61 -11.73 -2.18
N ARG A 102 -6.03 -12.58 -1.24
CA ARG A 102 -6.03 -14.04 -1.41
C ARG A 102 -6.95 -14.48 -2.56
N ARG A 103 -8.14 -13.89 -2.69
CA ARG A 103 -9.07 -14.15 -3.81
C ARG A 103 -8.46 -13.77 -5.17
N VAL A 104 -7.80 -12.61 -5.24
CA VAL A 104 -7.11 -12.16 -6.46
C VAL A 104 -6.00 -13.13 -6.85
N LEU A 105 -5.17 -13.55 -5.89
CA LEU A 105 -4.10 -14.53 -6.16
C LEU A 105 -4.65 -15.88 -6.63
N ALA A 106 -5.72 -16.37 -6.00
CA ALA A 106 -6.38 -17.60 -6.40
C ALA A 106 -6.94 -17.52 -7.84
N LYS A 107 -7.56 -16.38 -8.23
CA LYS A 107 -8.02 -16.14 -9.61
C LYS A 107 -6.87 -16.17 -10.62
N HIS A 108 -5.70 -15.72 -10.22
CA HIS A 108 -4.49 -15.78 -11.04
C HIS A 108 -3.77 -17.14 -10.98
N GLY A 109 -4.35 -18.13 -10.30
CA GLY A 109 -3.77 -19.47 -10.15
C GLY A 109 -2.49 -19.46 -9.33
N VAL A 110 -2.35 -18.56 -8.35
CA VAL A 110 -1.18 -18.45 -7.48
C VAL A 110 -1.60 -18.76 -6.05
N ASP A 111 -0.89 -19.70 -5.41
CA ASP A 111 -1.07 -19.97 -4.00
C ASP A 111 -0.43 -18.84 -3.18
N TRP A 112 -1.24 -18.20 -2.34
CA TRP A 112 -0.78 -17.10 -1.52
C TRP A 112 0.22 -17.53 -0.45
N LYS A 113 0.20 -18.79 0.00
CA LYS A 113 1.14 -19.31 1.01
C LYS A 113 2.52 -19.59 0.42
N THR A 114 2.56 -20.30 -0.71
CA THR A 114 3.82 -20.75 -1.30
C THR A 114 4.32 -19.85 -2.43
N GLY A 115 3.47 -18.96 -2.97
CA GLY A 115 3.77 -18.16 -4.16
C GLY A 115 3.90 -18.98 -5.44
N LYS A 116 3.68 -20.31 -5.38
CA LYS A 116 3.73 -21.21 -6.53
C LYS A 116 2.44 -21.10 -7.33
N ARG A 117 2.52 -21.38 -8.63
CA ARG A 117 1.30 -21.56 -9.41
C ARG A 117 0.58 -22.79 -8.87
N ILE A 118 -0.67 -22.60 -8.48
CA ILE A 118 -1.63 -23.68 -8.32
C ILE A 118 -1.80 -24.19 -9.75
N GLY A 119 -1.21 -25.35 -10.04
CA GLY A 119 -1.25 -25.93 -11.38
C GLY A 119 -2.67 -25.92 -11.92
N THR A 120 -2.81 -25.81 -13.24
CA THR A 120 -4.09 -26.01 -13.94
C THR A 120 -4.68 -27.33 -13.46
N ALA A 121 -5.60 -27.26 -12.50
CA ALA A 121 -6.49 -28.35 -12.20
C ALA A 121 -7.42 -28.42 -13.40
N SER A 122 -7.13 -29.37 -14.28
CA SER A 122 -8.14 -29.96 -15.14
C SER A 122 -9.45 -30.10 -14.34
N GLY A 123 -10.49 -29.39 -14.75
CA GLY A 123 -11.86 -29.72 -14.40
C GLY A 123 -12.46 -29.19 -13.09
N ARG A 124 -12.23 -27.92 -12.69
CA ARG A 124 -13.18 -27.26 -11.76
C ARG A 124 -13.55 -25.84 -12.22
N GLY A 125 -14.72 -25.77 -12.85
CA GLY A 125 -15.37 -24.53 -13.29
C GLY A 125 -15.55 -23.55 -12.13
N LEU A 126 -15.19 -22.30 -12.37
CA LEU A 126 -15.28 -21.20 -11.42
C LEU A 126 -16.60 -20.44 -11.59
N TRP A 127 -17.72 -21.14 -11.47
CA TRP A 127 -19.06 -20.57 -11.23
C TRP A 127 -19.85 -21.59 -10.40
N PRO A 128 -20.72 -21.17 -9.45
CA PRO A 128 -21.82 -22.04 -9.07
C PRO A 128 -22.69 -22.18 -10.32
N THR A 129 -22.68 -23.34 -10.97
CA THR A 129 -23.74 -23.69 -11.91
C THR A 129 -25.04 -23.59 -11.13
N PHE A 130 -25.87 -22.62 -11.48
CA PHE A 130 -27.23 -22.50 -10.97
C PHE A 130 -27.96 -23.79 -11.39
N HIS A 131 -28.05 -24.77 -10.47
CA HIS A 131 -28.87 -25.94 -10.69
C HIS A 131 -30.32 -25.46 -10.66
N LYS A 132 -30.88 -25.18 -11.83
CA LYS A 132 -32.32 -25.04 -12.00
C LYS A 132 -32.92 -26.39 -11.59
N GLY A 133 -33.73 -26.34 -10.53
CA GLY A 133 -34.21 -27.50 -9.79
C GLY A 133 -34.86 -28.57 -10.66
N SER A 134 -34.63 -29.82 -10.26
CA SER A 134 -35.50 -30.94 -10.61
C SER A 134 -36.91 -30.64 -10.13
N THR A 135 -37.84 -30.47 -11.06
CA THR A 135 -39.27 -30.62 -10.78
C THR A 135 -39.82 -31.70 -11.69
N GLY A 136 -40.08 -32.85 -11.07
CA GLY A 136 -41.22 -33.72 -11.36
C GLY A 136 -41.29 -34.37 -12.74
N SER A 137 -40.79 -35.60 -12.81
CA SER A 137 -41.42 -36.65 -13.62
C SER A 137 -42.77 -37.03 -12.98
N ARG A 138 -43.85 -36.92 -13.76
CA ARG A 138 -45.13 -37.65 -13.69
C ARG A 138 -45.55 -37.78 -15.17
N GLY A 139 -45.58 -38.92 -15.84
CA GLY A 139 -46.01 -40.25 -15.41
C GLY A 139 -47.53 -40.32 -15.54
N GLY A 140 -48.02 -40.78 -16.71
CA GLY A 140 -49.45 -40.95 -17.03
C GLY A 140 -49.78 -40.56 -18.46
#